data_AF-A0A944BIH9-F1
#
_entry.id   AF-A0A944BIH9-F1
#
_cell.length_a   1.000
_cell.length_b   1.000
_cell.length_c   1.000
_cell.angle_alpha   90.00
_cell.angle_beta   90.00
_cell.angle_gamma   90.00
#
_symmetry.space_group_name_H-M   'P 1'
#
loop_
_entity.id
_entity.type
_entity.pdbx_description
1 polymer ?
#
loop_
_entity_poly.entity_id
_entity_poly.type
_entity_poly.pdbx_seq_one_letter_code
_entity_poly.pdbx_strand_id
1 'polypeptide(L)'
;MMKSIDIGDGVEGRGLLYRKSCAERYKCMKRYKCMKRYIYTCMLIAGLSLAQFGCGTPEAGDAQANVSEQSAVAPGGQGDSRETVLGPVRAVVNLSHRAPVLGEQITLSLTVDAEPDVVVSMPEFGDQLGRFGIADYRATETVSETGHNVYVQSYTLDLPMSGSLRTPSFLVEFTDNRANSEKKGVVQEILPEEMTFEVGSVFGDGRVP
;
A
#
# COMPACT_ATOMS: atom_id res chain seq x y z
N MET A 1 -33.33 41.44 -48.94
CA MET A 1 -33.72 40.02 -48.90
C MET A 1 -33.26 39.46 -47.57
N MET A 2 -34.23 39.07 -46.77
CA MET A 2 -34.14 38.72 -45.35
C MET A 2 -34.07 37.20 -45.21
N LYS A 3 -33.19 36.67 -44.36
CA LYS A 3 -33.53 35.59 -43.42
C LYS A 3 -32.40 35.41 -42.38
N SER A 4 -32.60 36.14 -41.30
CA SER A 4 -32.26 35.75 -39.93
C SER A 4 -32.88 34.40 -39.59
N ILE A 5 -32.12 33.58 -38.86
CA ILE A 5 -32.64 32.46 -38.07
C ILE A 5 -32.07 32.67 -36.67
N ASP A 6 -32.93 33.22 -35.81
CA ASP A 6 -32.92 33.02 -34.36
C ASP A 6 -33.98 31.95 -34.06
N ILE A 7 -33.72 31.16 -33.00
CA ILE A 7 -34.61 30.30 -32.18
C ILE A 7 -33.73 29.12 -31.70
N GLY A 8 -33.53 28.86 -30.41
CA GLY A 8 -34.12 29.47 -29.24
C GLY A 8 -33.50 28.95 -27.94
N ASP A 9 -33.76 29.75 -26.92
CA ASP A 9 -33.61 29.55 -25.49
C ASP A 9 -34.15 28.20 -25.01
N GLY A 10 -33.51 27.59 -24.01
CA GLY A 10 -33.74 26.17 -23.71
C GLY A 10 -33.12 25.57 -22.45
N VAL A 11 -33.30 26.25 -21.31
CA VAL A 11 -33.53 25.62 -19.98
C VAL A 11 -32.32 24.93 -19.29
N GLU A 12 -31.59 25.74 -18.53
CA GLU A 12 -31.46 25.63 -17.07
C GLU A 12 -31.86 24.27 -16.44
N GLY A 13 -30.89 23.45 -16.00
CA GLY A 13 -31.29 22.20 -15.30
C GLY A 13 -30.26 21.19 -14.84
N ARG A 14 -28.96 21.47 -14.81
CA ARG A 14 -27.95 20.47 -14.36
C ARG A 14 -26.96 21.00 -13.30
N GLY A 15 -27.45 21.85 -12.40
CA GLY A 15 -26.65 22.45 -11.32
C GLY A 15 -26.88 21.91 -9.90
N LEU A 16 -27.68 20.86 -9.68
CA LEU A 16 -28.20 20.56 -8.33
C LEU A 16 -28.12 19.11 -7.83
N LEU A 17 -27.48 18.19 -8.56
CA LEU A 17 -27.37 16.78 -8.12
C LEU A 17 -25.99 16.35 -7.59
N TYR A 18 -25.01 17.26 -7.49
CA TYR A 18 -23.69 16.92 -6.91
C TYR A 18 -23.46 17.50 -5.49
N ARG A 19 -24.52 17.96 -4.81
CA ARG A 19 -24.42 18.53 -3.45
C ARG A 19 -25.00 17.67 -2.33
N LYS A 20 -25.54 16.48 -2.62
CA LYS A 20 -26.13 15.62 -1.57
C LYS A 20 -25.23 14.49 -1.06
N SER A 21 -24.10 14.17 -1.72
CA SER A 21 -23.22 13.07 -1.26
C SER A 21 -22.17 13.48 -0.21
N CYS A 22 -21.79 14.76 -0.12
CA CYS A 22 -20.89 15.25 0.93
C CYS A 22 -21.55 15.32 2.32
N ALA A 23 -22.88 15.16 2.41
CA ALA A 23 -23.63 15.40 3.62
C ALA A 23 -23.77 14.18 4.57
N GLU A 24 -23.43 12.97 4.11
CA GLU A 24 -23.55 11.77 4.96
C GLU A 24 -22.25 11.36 5.66
N ARG A 25 -21.08 11.86 5.22
CA ARG A 25 -19.80 11.50 5.84
C ARG A 25 -19.52 12.18 7.18
N TYR A 26 -20.14 13.32 7.50
CA TYR A 26 -19.85 14.05 8.75
C TYR A 26 -20.52 13.50 10.00
N LYS A 27 -21.50 12.59 9.88
CA LYS A 27 -22.15 11.97 11.05
C LYS A 27 -21.34 10.83 11.65
N CYS A 28 -20.44 10.22 10.87
CA CYS A 28 -19.53 9.20 11.39
C CYS A 28 -18.42 9.82 12.26
N MET A 29 -18.05 11.10 12.07
CA MET A 29 -16.95 11.77 12.78
C MET A 29 -17.15 12.11 14.25
N LYS A 30 -18.38 12.01 14.77
CA LYS A 30 -18.68 12.51 16.11
C LYS A 30 -18.55 11.47 17.24
N ARG A 31 -18.31 10.19 16.94
CA ARG A 31 -18.25 9.13 17.98
C ARG A 31 -16.85 8.78 18.47
N TYR A 32 -15.77 9.03 17.72
CA TYR A 32 -14.42 8.63 18.14
C TYR A 32 -13.77 9.56 19.18
N LYS A 33 -14.28 10.80 19.31
CA LYS A 33 -13.77 11.74 20.32
C LYS A 33 -14.18 11.39 21.76
N CYS A 34 -15.14 10.48 21.96
CA CYS A 34 -15.59 10.07 23.30
C CYS A 34 -14.75 8.94 23.92
N MET A 35 -14.03 8.14 23.13
CA MET A 35 -13.26 6.99 23.66
C MET A 35 -11.85 7.36 24.11
N LYS A 36 -11.27 8.42 23.54
CA LYS A 36 -9.90 8.87 23.84
C LYS A 36 -9.74 9.55 25.21
N ARG A 37 -10.86 9.91 25.88
CA ARG A 37 -10.85 10.57 27.19
C ARG A 37 -10.93 9.61 28.39
N TYR A 38 -11.25 8.34 28.15
CA TYR A 38 -11.42 7.33 29.21
C TYR A 38 -10.11 6.59 29.56
N ILE A 39 -9.17 6.52 28.61
CA ILE A 39 -7.89 5.82 28.78
C ILE A 39 -6.88 6.68 29.60
N TYR A 40 -6.91 8.00 29.44
CA TYR A 40 -5.99 8.91 30.15
C TYR A 40 -6.24 9.00 31.67
N THR A 41 -7.43 8.63 32.14
CA THR A 41 -7.75 8.63 33.58
C THR A 41 -7.29 7.38 34.32
N CYS A 42 -6.93 6.27 33.64
CA CYS A 42 -6.44 5.06 34.32
C CYS A 42 -4.92 5.06 34.58
N MET A 43 -4.12 5.83 33.84
CA MET A 43 -2.65 5.85 34.02
C MET A 43 -2.15 6.78 35.14
N LEU A 44 -3.02 7.57 35.79
CA LEU A 44 -2.60 8.50 36.85
C LEU A 44 -2.64 7.91 38.28
N ILE A 45 -2.93 6.61 38.47
CA ILE A 45 -3.07 6.00 39.82
C ILE A 45 -1.94 4.99 40.17
N ALA A 46 -1.01 4.69 39.27
CA ALA A 46 0.04 3.69 39.51
C ALA A 46 1.43 4.26 39.85
N GLY A 47 1.48 5.41 40.52
CA GLY A 47 2.72 6.05 40.94
C GLY A 47 2.86 6.10 42.46
N LEU A 48 3.17 4.98 43.12
CA LEU A 48 3.77 4.98 44.46
C LEU A 48 4.30 3.58 44.85
N SER A 49 5.61 3.36 44.73
CA SER A 49 6.42 2.57 45.69
C SER A 49 7.90 2.66 45.33
N LEU A 50 8.63 3.41 46.15
CA LEU A 50 10.09 3.41 46.30
C LEU A 50 10.53 2.28 47.24
N ALA A 51 11.85 1.99 47.20
CA ALA A 51 12.69 1.24 48.15
C ALA A 51 12.99 -0.23 47.77
N GLN A 52 14.21 -0.78 47.84
CA GLN A 52 15.57 -0.35 48.21
C GLN A 52 16.58 -1.43 47.71
N PHE A 53 17.88 -1.12 47.84
CA PHE A 53 19.04 -2.02 48.04
C PHE A 53 19.73 -2.67 46.82
N GLY A 54 21.06 -2.49 46.78
CA GLY A 54 21.98 -3.50 46.24
C GLY A 54 23.19 -2.95 45.51
N CYS A 55 24.21 -2.51 46.24
CA CYS A 55 25.56 -2.25 45.71
C CYS A 55 26.30 -3.59 45.55
N GLY A 56 26.97 -3.80 44.40
CA GLY A 56 27.84 -4.96 44.18
C GLY A 56 28.44 -5.00 42.77
N THR A 57 29.73 -4.70 42.67
CA THR A 57 30.66 -5.11 41.59
C THR A 57 31.95 -5.57 42.29
N PRO A 58 32.86 -6.35 41.68
CA PRO A 58 32.89 -6.98 40.34
C PRO A 58 33.30 -8.48 40.40
N GLU A 59 33.36 -9.20 39.26
CA GLU A 59 34.53 -10.01 38.83
C GLU A 59 34.27 -10.77 37.52
N ALA A 60 35.36 -10.98 36.78
CA ALA A 60 35.46 -11.57 35.46
C ALA A 60 35.20 -13.08 35.43
N GLY A 61 34.76 -13.60 34.28
CA GLY A 61 34.70 -15.04 34.03
C GLY A 61 33.88 -15.38 32.79
N ASP A 62 34.52 -16.12 31.90
CA ASP A 62 34.17 -16.38 30.51
C ASP A 62 32.86 -17.13 30.25
N ALA A 63 32.40 -17.00 29.01
CA ALA A 63 31.86 -18.05 28.13
C ALA A 63 30.54 -17.65 27.48
N GLN A 64 30.66 -17.22 26.23
CA GLN A 64 29.58 -17.15 25.26
C GLN A 64 29.01 -18.56 25.05
N ALA A 65 27.91 -18.87 25.75
CA ALA A 65 27.01 -19.94 25.35
C ALA A 65 26.06 -19.37 24.29
N ASN A 66 26.50 -19.53 23.05
CA ASN A 66 25.77 -19.26 21.83
C ASN A 66 24.56 -20.21 21.76
N VAL A 67 23.44 -19.83 22.37
CA VAL A 67 22.16 -20.50 22.11
C VAL A 67 21.58 -19.81 20.89
N SER A 68 21.79 -20.47 19.76
CA SER A 68 21.19 -20.14 18.48
C SER A 68 19.68 -20.13 18.66
N GLU A 69 19.08 -18.95 18.68
CA GLU A 69 17.65 -18.79 18.51
C GLU A 69 17.33 -19.36 17.14
N GLN A 70 16.78 -20.58 17.16
CA GLN A 70 16.37 -21.34 15.99
C GLN A 70 15.29 -20.52 15.27
N SER A 71 15.71 -19.64 14.37
CA SER A 71 14.84 -19.04 13.37
C SER A 71 14.27 -20.20 12.57
N ALA A 72 12.97 -20.45 12.76
CA ALA A 72 12.19 -21.24 11.84
C ALA A 72 12.30 -20.54 10.47
N VAL A 73 13.16 -21.06 9.61
CA VAL A 73 13.24 -20.67 8.21
C VAL A 73 11.94 -21.14 7.58
N ALA A 74 10.97 -20.24 7.48
CA ALA A 74 9.85 -20.42 6.57
C ALA A 74 10.42 -20.63 5.15
N PRO A 75 9.82 -21.50 4.33
CA PRO A 75 10.21 -21.58 2.94
C PRO A 75 9.79 -20.25 2.30
N GLY A 76 10.78 -19.42 1.99
CA GLY A 76 10.56 -18.10 1.44
C GLY A 76 11.90 -17.52 1.03
N GLY A 77 12.21 -17.59 -0.26
CA GLY A 77 13.37 -16.91 -0.82
C GLY A 77 13.32 -15.40 -0.52
N GLN A 78 14.45 -14.71 -0.69
CA GLN A 78 14.48 -13.26 -0.51
C GLN A 78 13.46 -12.59 -1.45
N GLY A 79 12.62 -11.71 -0.88
CA GLY A 79 11.70 -10.85 -1.61
C GLY A 79 12.40 -9.88 -2.54
N ASP A 80 11.62 -9.16 -3.33
CA ASP A 80 12.13 -8.09 -4.18
C ASP A 80 11.26 -6.86 -4.13
N SER A 81 11.87 -5.69 -4.32
CA SER A 81 11.22 -4.39 -4.23
C SER A 81 11.70 -3.48 -5.36
N ARG A 82 10.77 -2.78 -6.00
CA ARG A 82 11.08 -1.70 -6.94
C ARG A 82 10.34 -0.44 -6.52
N GLU A 83 11.06 0.66 -6.58
CA GLU A 83 10.57 1.97 -6.20
C GLU A 83 10.60 2.90 -7.41
N THR A 84 9.56 3.70 -7.56
CA THR A 84 9.45 4.72 -8.59
C THR A 84 8.91 5.99 -7.93
N VAL A 85 9.54 7.12 -8.21
CA VAL A 85 9.20 8.41 -7.61
C VAL A 85 8.88 9.40 -8.72
N LEU A 86 7.74 10.07 -8.61
CA LEU A 86 7.34 11.15 -9.51
C LEU A 86 6.75 12.30 -8.70
N GLY A 87 7.55 13.35 -8.54
CA GLY A 87 7.14 14.54 -7.77
C GLY A 87 6.80 14.17 -6.32
N PRO A 88 5.58 14.47 -5.85
CA PRO A 88 5.16 14.19 -4.47
C PRO A 88 4.64 12.77 -4.22
N VAL A 89 4.70 11.90 -5.23
CA VAL A 89 4.20 10.54 -5.15
C VAL A 89 5.34 9.55 -5.30
N ARG A 90 5.36 8.58 -4.40
CA ARG A 90 6.31 7.47 -4.38
C ARG A 90 5.53 6.17 -4.41
N ALA A 91 5.77 5.36 -5.43
CA ALA A 91 5.16 4.05 -5.60
C ALA A 91 6.21 2.96 -5.42
N VAL A 92 5.87 1.92 -4.67
CA VAL A 92 6.74 0.78 -4.37
C VAL A 92 5.98 -0.50 -4.68
N VAL A 93 6.54 -1.33 -5.55
CA VAL A 93 6.06 -2.69 -5.84
C VAL A 93 6.93 -3.67 -5.08
N ASN A 94 6.32 -4.54 -4.27
CA ASN A 94 7.03 -5.59 -3.54
C ASN A 94 6.50 -6.97 -3.92
N LEU A 95 7.44 -7.90 -4.09
CA LEU A 95 7.19 -9.32 -4.30
C LEU A 95 7.71 -10.09 -3.09
N SER A 96 6.91 -11.02 -2.56
CA SER A 96 7.27 -11.75 -1.33
C SER A 96 8.54 -12.61 -1.48
N HIS A 97 8.79 -13.20 -2.65
CA HIS A 97 10.00 -13.98 -2.95
C HIS A 97 10.23 -14.10 -4.47
N ARG A 98 11.50 -14.11 -4.91
CA ARG A 98 11.87 -14.13 -6.35
C ARG A 98 11.86 -15.50 -7.03
N ALA A 99 11.81 -16.59 -6.26
CA ALA A 99 11.96 -17.95 -6.80
C ALA A 99 10.89 -18.91 -6.26
N PRO A 100 9.59 -18.62 -6.50
CA PRO A 100 8.53 -19.55 -6.16
C PRO A 100 8.60 -20.82 -7.01
N VAL A 101 8.00 -21.89 -6.54
CA VAL A 101 7.79 -23.12 -7.32
C VAL A 101 6.37 -23.14 -7.89
N LEU A 102 6.19 -23.75 -9.07
CA LEU A 102 4.88 -23.91 -9.68
C LEU A 102 3.88 -24.58 -8.72
N GLY A 103 2.74 -23.94 -8.49
CA GLY A 103 1.73 -24.37 -7.52
C GLY A 103 1.82 -23.66 -6.18
N GLU A 104 2.87 -22.89 -5.92
CA GLU A 104 2.94 -21.95 -4.79
C GLU A 104 2.23 -20.63 -5.13
N GLN A 105 1.80 -19.93 -4.08
CA GLN A 105 1.25 -18.58 -4.17
C GLN A 105 2.32 -17.55 -3.79
N ILE A 106 2.32 -16.44 -4.52
CA ILE A 106 3.15 -15.28 -4.21
C ILE A 106 2.28 -14.11 -3.73
N THR A 107 2.87 -13.19 -2.98
CA THR A 107 2.22 -11.92 -2.65
C THR A 107 2.90 -10.81 -3.42
N LEU A 108 2.11 -10.05 -4.18
CA LEU A 108 2.53 -8.82 -4.83
C LEU A 108 1.80 -7.66 -4.15
N SER A 109 2.53 -6.65 -3.69
CA SER A 109 1.92 -5.45 -3.13
C SER A 109 2.38 -4.19 -3.87
N LEU A 110 1.42 -3.30 -4.13
CA LEU A 110 1.63 -1.95 -4.60
C LEU A 110 1.34 -0.99 -3.45
N THR A 111 2.36 -0.27 -3.00
CA THR A 111 2.26 0.78 -1.99
C THR A 111 2.49 2.12 -2.65
N VAL A 112 1.56 3.06 -2.50
CA VAL A 112 1.70 4.44 -2.97
C VAL A 112 1.64 5.38 -1.77
N ASP A 113 2.71 6.12 -1.58
CA ASP A 113 2.84 7.18 -0.59
C ASP A 113 2.75 8.52 -1.31
N ALA A 114 1.81 9.36 -0.87
CA ALA A 114 1.57 10.67 -1.44
C ALA A 114 1.59 11.74 -0.35
N GLU A 115 2.28 12.85 -0.62
CA GLU A 115 2.29 14.01 0.27
C GLU A 115 0.87 14.57 0.53
N PRO A 116 0.69 15.38 1.59
CA PRO A 116 -0.55 16.10 1.84
C PRO A 116 -1.01 16.91 0.61
N ASP A 117 -2.33 17.05 0.46
CA ASP A 117 -2.98 17.75 -0.65
C ASP A 117 -2.74 17.13 -2.05
N VAL A 118 -2.23 15.91 -2.12
CA VAL A 118 -2.19 15.11 -3.35
C VAL A 118 -3.33 14.10 -3.35
N VAL A 119 -4.08 14.05 -4.45
CA VAL A 119 -5.17 13.09 -4.65
C VAL A 119 -4.67 11.98 -5.57
N VAL A 120 -4.72 10.74 -5.11
CA VAL A 120 -4.29 9.55 -5.87
C VAL A 120 -5.51 8.73 -6.28
N SER A 121 -5.49 8.25 -7.53
CA SER A 121 -6.39 7.23 -8.05
C SER A 121 -5.61 5.94 -8.23
N MET A 122 -5.91 4.95 -7.40
CA MET A 122 -5.30 3.62 -7.49
C MET A 122 -5.90 2.84 -8.66
N PRO A 123 -5.13 1.94 -9.31
CA PRO A 123 -5.64 1.12 -10.38
C PRO A 123 -6.81 0.25 -9.92
N GLU A 124 -7.72 -0.04 -10.85
CA GLU A 124 -8.85 -0.94 -10.59
C GLU A 124 -8.38 -2.38 -10.36
N PHE A 125 -9.18 -3.15 -9.63
CA PHE A 125 -8.87 -4.54 -9.32
C PHE A 125 -8.70 -5.36 -10.60
N GLY A 126 -7.57 -6.07 -10.72
CA GLY A 126 -7.33 -7.05 -11.78
C GLY A 126 -6.98 -6.48 -13.16
N ASP A 127 -7.08 -5.16 -13.36
CA ASP A 127 -6.96 -4.53 -14.68
C ASP A 127 -5.59 -4.78 -15.35
N GLN A 128 -4.54 -4.91 -14.54
CA GLN A 128 -3.16 -4.95 -15.04
C GLN A 128 -2.44 -6.28 -14.75
N LEU A 129 -3.02 -7.19 -13.97
CA LEU A 129 -2.36 -8.45 -13.57
C LEU A 129 -2.31 -9.51 -14.69
N GLY A 130 -3.06 -9.30 -15.76
CA GLY A 130 -2.94 -10.03 -17.03
C GLY A 130 -3.08 -11.55 -16.88
N ARG A 131 -1.94 -12.24 -16.74
CA ARG A 131 -1.84 -13.70 -16.77
C ARG A 131 -1.87 -14.37 -15.40
N PHE A 132 -1.77 -13.61 -14.31
CA PHE A 132 -1.78 -14.16 -12.95
C PHE A 132 -3.20 -14.47 -12.51
N GLY A 133 -3.42 -15.65 -11.91
CA GLY A 133 -4.66 -15.91 -11.17
C GLY A 133 -4.63 -15.12 -9.86
N ILE A 134 -5.76 -14.53 -9.46
CA ILE A 134 -5.83 -13.76 -8.21
C ILE A 134 -6.60 -14.59 -7.18
N ALA A 135 -5.89 -15.10 -6.17
CA ALA A 135 -6.45 -15.91 -5.10
C ALA A 135 -7.05 -15.04 -3.97
N ASP A 136 -6.42 -13.91 -3.64
CA ASP A 136 -6.91 -12.95 -2.64
C ASP A 136 -6.52 -11.52 -3.04
N TYR A 137 -7.30 -10.54 -2.58
CA TYR A 137 -7.04 -9.13 -2.78
C TYR A 137 -7.48 -8.28 -1.60
N ARG A 138 -6.61 -7.36 -1.19
CA ARG A 138 -6.87 -6.42 -0.10
C ARG A 138 -6.39 -5.03 -0.48
N ALA A 139 -7.26 -4.04 -0.27
CA ALA A 139 -6.93 -2.63 -0.41
C ALA A 139 -7.09 -1.92 0.93
N THR A 140 -6.11 -1.11 1.28
CA THR A 140 -6.14 -0.26 2.47
C THR A 140 -5.67 1.14 2.13
N GLU A 141 -6.33 2.12 2.73
CA GLU A 141 -5.93 3.52 2.69
C GLU A 141 -5.77 4.00 4.13
N THR A 142 -4.64 4.61 4.42
CA THR A 142 -4.33 5.15 5.75
C THR A 142 -3.67 6.52 5.61
N VAL A 143 -3.74 7.31 6.68
CA VAL A 143 -2.99 8.57 6.76
C VAL A 143 -1.87 8.37 7.77
N SER A 144 -0.64 8.63 7.36
CA SER A 144 0.55 8.50 8.21
C SER A 144 0.62 9.60 9.27
N GLU A 145 1.54 9.45 10.23
CA GLU A 145 1.77 10.46 11.27
C GLU A 145 2.26 11.80 10.70
N THR A 146 2.91 11.79 9.54
CA THR A 146 3.37 12.99 8.81
C THR A 146 2.27 13.62 7.95
N GLY A 147 1.07 13.02 7.90
CA GLY A 147 -0.05 13.51 7.11
C GLY A 147 -0.07 13.02 5.65
N HIS A 148 0.86 12.16 5.26
CA HIS A 148 0.86 11.53 3.93
C HIS A 148 -0.29 10.54 3.81
N ASN A 149 -0.90 10.47 2.63
CA ASN A 149 -1.86 9.42 2.29
C ASN A 149 -1.10 8.20 1.77
N VAL A 150 -1.32 7.05 2.40
CA VAL A 150 -0.68 5.78 2.06
C VAL A 150 -1.74 4.79 1.58
N TYR A 151 -1.64 4.41 0.32
CA TYR A 151 -2.48 3.44 -0.36
C TYR A 151 -1.72 2.13 -0.49
N VAL A 152 -2.33 1.01 -0.12
CA VAL A 152 -1.74 -0.32 -0.29
C VAL A 152 -2.75 -1.23 -0.96
N GLN A 153 -2.35 -1.84 -2.06
CA GLN A 153 -3.07 -2.93 -2.71
C GLN A 153 -2.19 -4.18 -2.63
N SER A 154 -2.69 -5.25 -2.01
CA SER A 154 -2.01 -6.53 -1.87
C SER A 154 -2.78 -7.60 -2.61
N TYR A 155 -2.07 -8.36 -3.45
CA TYR A 155 -2.59 -9.45 -4.25
C TYR A 155 -1.88 -10.73 -3.88
N THR A 156 -2.66 -11.79 -3.63
CA THR A 156 -2.14 -13.15 -3.58
C THR A 156 -2.35 -13.76 -4.95
N LEU A 157 -1.27 -14.17 -5.61
CA LEU A 157 -1.28 -14.58 -7.00
C LEU A 157 -0.96 -16.07 -7.13
N ASP A 158 -1.75 -16.76 -7.96
CA ASP A 158 -1.46 -18.09 -8.47
C ASP A 158 -0.57 -17.98 -9.71
N LEU A 159 0.46 -18.84 -9.77
CA LEU A 159 1.42 -18.87 -10.86
C LEU A 159 0.93 -19.81 -11.96
N PRO A 160 0.65 -19.31 -13.18
CA PRO A 160 0.04 -20.11 -14.23
C PRO A 160 1.01 -21.10 -14.90
N MET A 161 2.32 -20.84 -14.82
CA MET A 161 3.36 -21.63 -15.48
C MET A 161 4.72 -21.44 -14.82
N SER A 162 5.62 -22.40 -15.04
CA SER A 162 7.04 -22.29 -14.68
C SER A 162 7.81 -21.44 -15.70
N GLY A 163 9.02 -21.01 -15.32
CA GLY A 163 9.92 -20.17 -16.11
C GLY A 163 9.82 -18.68 -15.77
N SER A 164 10.29 -17.84 -16.69
CA SER A 164 10.41 -16.40 -16.49
C SER A 164 9.06 -15.71 -16.57
N LEU A 165 8.61 -15.13 -15.46
CA LEU A 165 7.41 -14.31 -15.37
C LEU A 165 7.77 -12.86 -15.02
N ARG A 166 6.84 -11.96 -15.34
CA ARG A 166 7.03 -10.52 -15.15
C ARG A 166 5.80 -9.91 -14.49
N THR A 167 6.03 -9.05 -13.48
CA THR A 167 4.99 -8.21 -12.90
C THR A 167 4.62 -7.09 -13.87
N PRO A 168 3.33 -6.76 -14.01
CA PRO A 168 2.93 -5.63 -14.85
C PRO A 168 3.40 -4.30 -14.25
N SER A 169 3.52 -3.29 -15.11
CA SER A 169 3.57 -1.90 -14.68
C SER A 169 2.16 -1.47 -14.29
N PHE A 170 1.99 -0.84 -13.13
CA PHE A 170 0.70 -0.36 -12.64
C PHE A 170 0.50 1.13 -12.97
N LEU A 171 -0.49 1.48 -13.78
CA LEU A 171 -0.89 2.87 -13.97
C LEU A 171 -1.53 3.42 -12.69
N VAL A 172 -0.84 4.35 -12.04
CA VAL A 172 -1.35 5.12 -10.91
C VAL A 172 -1.48 6.57 -11.35
N GLU A 173 -2.68 7.13 -11.21
CA GLU A 173 -2.93 8.53 -11.54
C GLU A 173 -2.92 9.37 -10.27
N PHE A 174 -2.42 10.59 -10.35
CA PHE A 174 -2.48 11.54 -9.24
C PHE A 174 -2.63 12.98 -9.70
N THR A 175 -3.23 13.79 -8.83
CA THR A 175 -3.35 15.24 -9.01
C THR A 175 -2.73 15.94 -7.81
N ASP A 176 -1.68 16.73 -8.06
CA ASP A 176 -1.03 17.54 -7.03
C ASP A 176 -1.82 18.84 -6.83
N ASN A 177 -2.39 19.05 -5.63
CA ASN A 177 -3.11 20.28 -5.28
C ASN A 177 -2.33 21.18 -4.32
N ARG A 178 -1.08 20.85 -3.99
CA ARG A 178 -0.23 21.65 -3.09
C ARG A 178 -0.05 23.06 -3.66
N ALA A 179 0.06 24.05 -2.77
CA ALA A 179 0.16 25.46 -3.16
C ALA A 179 1.43 25.78 -3.97
N ASN A 180 2.50 25.02 -3.76
CA ASN A 180 3.81 25.17 -4.40
C ASN A 180 3.99 24.29 -5.66
N SER A 181 2.94 23.61 -6.14
CA SER A 181 3.05 22.75 -7.32
C SER A 181 3.00 23.54 -8.62
N GLU A 182 3.96 23.31 -9.52
CA GLU A 182 3.97 23.87 -10.87
C GLU A 182 2.85 23.28 -11.75
N LYS A 183 2.45 22.03 -11.48
CA LYS A 183 1.44 21.28 -12.23
C LYS A 183 0.13 21.14 -11.44
N LYS A 184 -0.19 22.17 -10.66
CA LYS A 184 -1.34 22.15 -9.76
C LYS A 184 -2.64 21.82 -10.50
N GLY A 185 -3.37 20.82 -10.01
CA GLY A 185 -4.67 20.42 -10.58
C GLY A 185 -4.59 19.66 -11.91
N VAL A 186 -3.39 19.35 -12.41
CA VAL A 186 -3.18 18.53 -13.61
C VAL A 186 -3.04 17.07 -13.20
N VAL A 187 -3.75 16.18 -13.89
CA VAL A 187 -3.62 14.74 -13.72
C VAL A 187 -2.28 14.29 -14.30
N GLN A 188 -1.53 13.54 -13.50
CA GLN A 188 -0.24 12.96 -13.85
C GLN A 188 -0.28 11.45 -13.61
N GLU A 189 0.59 10.73 -14.31
CA GLU A 189 0.64 9.28 -14.29
C GLU A 189 2.03 8.83 -13.80
N ILE A 190 2.05 7.89 -12.87
CA ILE A 190 3.26 7.16 -12.47
C ILE A 190 3.08 5.68 -12.84
N LEU A 191 4.11 5.14 -13.49
CA LEU A 191 4.19 3.76 -13.94
C LEU A 191 5.35 3.09 -13.18
N PRO A 192 5.08 2.38 -12.07
CA PRO A 192 6.09 1.67 -11.30
C PRO A 192 6.80 0.62 -12.14
N GLU A 193 8.09 0.43 -11.85
CA GLU A 193 8.94 -0.50 -12.60
C GLU A 193 8.45 -1.95 -12.52
N GLU A 194 8.54 -2.63 -13.66
CA GLU A 194 8.26 -4.07 -13.78
C GLU A 194 9.39 -4.91 -13.17
N MET A 195 9.04 -6.06 -12.62
CA MET A 195 9.99 -7.00 -12.03
C MET A 195 9.89 -8.35 -12.73
N THR A 196 11.04 -8.91 -13.11
CA THR A 196 11.13 -10.27 -13.66
C THR A 196 11.57 -11.23 -12.56
N PHE A 197 10.92 -12.40 -12.49
CA PHE A 197 11.22 -13.45 -11.53
C PHE A 197 11.06 -14.83 -12.17
N GLU A 198 11.75 -15.83 -11.63
CA GLU A 198 11.80 -17.19 -12.20
C GLU A 198 10.96 -18.14 -11.35
N VAL A 199 10.04 -18.87 -11.99
CA VAL A 199 9.20 -19.87 -11.33
C VAL A 199 9.78 -21.26 -11.56
N GLY A 200 10.11 -21.98 -10.49
CA GLY A 200 10.61 -23.34 -10.54
C GLY A 200 9.57 -24.35 -11.03
N SER A 201 10.02 -25.39 -11.73
CA SER A 201 9.16 -26.54 -12.09
C SER A 201 9.15 -27.57 -10.97
N VAL A 202 7.98 -28.16 -10.69
CA VAL A 202 7.86 -29.33 -9.81
C VAL A 202 8.27 -30.65 -10.49
N PHE A 203 8.26 -30.66 -11.83
CA PHE A 203 8.78 -31.78 -12.61
C PHE A 203 10.27 -31.53 -12.83
N GLY A 204 11.11 -32.44 -12.35
CA GLY A 204 12.56 -32.40 -12.57
C GLY A 204 12.91 -32.29 -14.06
N ASP A 205 14.15 -31.90 -14.35
CA ASP A 205 14.71 -31.44 -15.63
C ASP A 205 14.71 -32.45 -16.80
N GLY A 206 13.82 -33.45 -16.76
CA GLY A 206 13.44 -34.24 -17.93
C GLY A 206 14.55 -35.07 -18.55
N ARG A 207 15.68 -35.26 -17.86
CA ARG A 207 16.70 -36.25 -18.26
C ARG A 207 16.12 -37.65 -18.09
N VAL A 208 15.55 -38.15 -19.17
CA VAL A 208 15.38 -39.59 -19.39
C VAL A 208 16.80 -40.17 -19.49
N PRO A 209 17.15 -41.20 -18.69
CA PRO A 209 18.46 -41.84 -18.74
C PRO A 209 18.77 -42.47 -20.11
#